data_AF-A0A661F4W3-F1
#
_entry.id   AF-A0A661F4W3-F1
#
_cell.length_a   1.000
_cell.length_b   1.000
_cell.length_c   1.000
_cell.angle_alpha   90.00
_cell.angle_beta   90.00
_cell.angle_gamma   90.00
#
_symmetry.space_group_name_H-M   'P 1'
#
loop_
_entity.id
_entity.type
_entity.pdbx_description
1 polymer ?
#
loop_
_entity_poly.entity_id
_entity_poly.type
_entity_poly.pdbx_seq_one_letter_code
_entity_poly.pdbx_strand_id
1 'polypeptide(L)'
;MWLTTLIVTQQVYAATPQLEYDASTDVTLALSGLTIPDEFLANDDFIASPTPVMLPGVNVNADITAFSRASNGDILVSFDVILSLPGSGGPITVRPQDVARLSLGAYSIEFDGIANGIPMGTRIDAVSPHPSGLLLSLDVSALLGAIPVADADLILWDGANYTTVFDGSSSGVSIGMDVDGVHYVSATGTILMSFDTGGIVGGIAYADEDIIEYNPIGSTYELALDAGMLHSAWHEADLDAFFVVTDADNDKLSDDDELAIGTNPLDPDSDNDGLTDNEELSLGTNPLVSDTDGDGVVDGVDVYPLDPTRSAEPDPDGDLAPWDNPDGLINAADVSIAEQLVLGLRTPGALQFEHGDMNVDDVFNVADLLLITKAVLYPKITKLGSINDARFGGAGWNLDGVQMVTTVAKLLEPANFSSTGTVKTAINITSTGANQGDVNAVLLSAFDIFFIGWLSDSSPNAFTAAELAALENWVMGGGVLIVTCDDSTHDAVCEYLGYPSTASATPPTVPAAAGVGHALFDGSFGTVTSVLMTGATGSIPNTVGATVLGEDSTSGSPRATILEKQVGAGTIMFMSDIDMITNYGELSAGTGINNDNDRLLGNLFEYAISLN
;
A
#
# COMPACT_ATOMS: atom_id res chain seq x y z
N MET A 1 8.80 18.50 -28.96
CA MET A 1 9.73 18.93 -27.90
C MET A 1 8.94 18.79 -26.60
N TRP A 2 9.27 17.75 -25.81
CA TRP A 2 8.96 17.53 -24.38
C TRP A 2 7.47 17.45 -23.97
N LEU A 3 6.97 16.49 -23.20
CA LEU A 3 7.51 15.31 -22.52
C LEU A 3 6.24 14.49 -22.14
N THR A 4 6.05 13.29 -22.68
CA THR A 4 5.00 12.36 -22.22
C THR A 4 5.65 11.41 -21.23
N THR A 5 5.38 11.62 -19.94
CA THR A 5 5.71 10.64 -18.90
C THR A 5 4.67 9.52 -18.99
N LEU A 6 5.10 8.41 -19.56
CA LEU A 6 4.40 7.13 -19.58
C LEU A 6 4.72 6.47 -18.23
N ILE A 7 3.82 6.52 -17.26
CA ILE A 7 3.89 5.62 -16.10
C ILE A 7 3.23 4.32 -16.56
N VAL A 8 4.06 3.39 -17.02
CA VAL A 8 3.66 2.00 -17.23
C VAL A 8 3.52 1.37 -15.85
N THR A 9 2.33 0.93 -15.51
CA THR A 9 2.09 -0.05 -14.44
C THR A 9 3.01 -1.25 -14.64
N GLN A 10 3.88 -1.50 -13.67
CA GLN A 10 4.74 -2.69 -13.56
C GLN A 10 3.87 -3.92 -13.77
N GLN A 11 4.00 -4.57 -14.93
CA GLN A 11 3.31 -5.82 -15.21
C GLN A 11 4.00 -6.91 -14.38
N VAL A 12 3.19 -7.79 -13.79
CA VAL A 12 3.62 -8.97 -13.03
C VAL A 12 4.48 -9.86 -13.93
N TYR A 13 5.79 -9.91 -13.67
CA TYR A 13 6.76 -10.78 -14.36
C TYR A 13 7.38 -11.84 -13.44
N ALA A 14 7.12 -11.75 -12.12
CA ALA A 14 7.60 -12.71 -11.14
C ALA A 14 6.45 -13.28 -10.29
N ALA A 15 6.48 -14.59 -9.99
CA ALA A 15 5.52 -15.25 -9.11
C ALA A 15 5.88 -15.06 -7.63
N THR A 16 7.19 -15.06 -7.33
CA THR A 16 7.78 -14.59 -6.07
C THR A 16 8.10 -13.10 -6.26
N PRO A 17 7.58 -12.18 -5.43
CA PRO A 17 8.00 -10.79 -5.53
C PRO A 17 9.45 -10.60 -5.06
N GLN A 18 10.16 -9.69 -5.73
CA GLN A 18 11.61 -9.51 -5.61
C GLN A 18 11.94 -8.02 -5.55
N LEU A 19 12.87 -7.64 -4.67
CA LEU A 19 13.35 -6.27 -4.50
C LEU A 19 14.64 -5.99 -5.27
N GLU A 20 15.51 -7.00 -5.39
CA GLU A 20 16.85 -6.84 -5.95
C GLU A 20 17.33 -8.16 -6.56
N TYR A 21 18.10 -8.04 -7.64
CA TYR A 21 18.70 -9.16 -8.34
C TYR A 21 20.18 -8.90 -8.62
N ASP A 22 21.04 -9.82 -8.19
CA ASP A 22 22.46 -9.84 -8.53
C ASP A 22 22.74 -11.01 -9.47
N ALA A 23 23.47 -10.82 -10.56
CA ALA A 23 23.98 -11.94 -11.36
C ALA A 23 25.34 -11.74 -12.00
N SER A 24 26.01 -12.86 -12.30
CA SER A 24 27.15 -12.95 -13.19
C SER A 24 26.70 -13.51 -14.54
N THR A 25 27.41 -13.16 -15.61
CA THR A 25 27.05 -13.52 -16.99
C THR A 25 28.28 -13.95 -17.76
N ASP A 26 28.16 -14.95 -18.63
CA ASP A 26 29.28 -15.58 -19.33
C ASP A 26 29.95 -14.68 -20.38
N VAL A 27 29.26 -13.58 -20.74
CA VAL A 27 29.71 -12.57 -21.69
C VAL A 27 29.62 -11.16 -21.13
N THR A 28 30.49 -10.29 -21.63
CA THR A 28 30.37 -8.85 -21.43
C THR A 28 29.03 -8.32 -21.98
N LEU A 29 28.10 -7.94 -21.10
CA LEU A 29 26.78 -7.42 -21.47
C LEU A 29 26.74 -5.90 -21.58
N ALA A 30 25.85 -5.42 -22.43
CA ALA A 30 25.51 -4.01 -22.54
C ALA A 30 24.05 -3.78 -22.09
N LEU A 31 23.83 -3.60 -20.79
CA LEU A 31 22.51 -3.32 -20.22
C LEU A 31 22.30 -1.81 -20.13
N SER A 32 21.25 -1.28 -20.79
CA SER A 32 20.89 0.15 -20.74
C SER A 32 22.02 1.15 -21.04
N GLY A 33 23.04 0.73 -21.80
CA GLY A 33 24.20 1.55 -22.16
C GLY A 33 25.41 1.47 -21.21
N LEU A 34 25.32 0.65 -20.15
CA LEU A 34 26.46 0.26 -19.30
C LEU A 34 27.04 -1.06 -19.80
N THR A 35 28.36 -1.15 -19.90
CA THR A 35 29.07 -2.40 -20.21
C THR A 35 29.48 -3.08 -18.91
N ILE A 36 28.96 -4.27 -18.66
CA ILE A 36 29.27 -5.12 -17.51
C ILE A 36 30.12 -6.28 -18.04
N PRO A 37 31.42 -6.34 -17.72
CA PRO A 37 32.25 -7.48 -18.11
C PRO A 37 31.85 -8.75 -17.36
N ASP A 38 32.12 -9.89 -17.97
CA ASP A 38 31.85 -11.27 -17.50
C ASP A 38 32.49 -11.58 -16.13
N GLU A 39 33.54 -10.85 -15.75
CA GLU A 39 34.17 -10.97 -14.43
C GLU A 39 33.49 -10.14 -13.30
N PHE A 40 32.32 -9.56 -13.56
CA PHE A 40 31.59 -8.69 -12.63
C PHE A 40 30.18 -9.20 -12.36
N LEU A 41 29.71 -8.92 -11.15
CA LEU A 41 28.30 -9.05 -10.82
C LEU A 41 27.55 -7.79 -11.27
N ALA A 42 26.41 -7.97 -11.93
CA ALA A 42 25.42 -6.96 -12.22
C ALA A 42 24.36 -6.96 -11.13
N ASN A 43 24.21 -5.84 -10.43
CA ASN A 43 23.13 -5.59 -9.48
C ASN A 43 22.02 -4.79 -10.15
N ASP A 44 20.80 -5.29 -10.15
CA ASP A 44 19.60 -4.63 -10.68
C ASP A 44 18.54 -4.54 -9.57
N ASP A 45 18.20 -3.30 -9.18
CA ASP A 45 17.15 -3.00 -8.19
C ASP A 45 15.78 -2.80 -8.84
N PHE A 46 15.67 -3.08 -10.15
CA PHE A 46 14.48 -2.87 -10.99
C PHE A 46 13.97 -1.41 -11.04
N ILE A 47 14.70 -0.45 -10.47
CA ILE A 47 14.37 0.98 -10.43
C ILE A 47 15.28 1.77 -11.36
N ALA A 48 16.56 1.40 -11.43
CA ALA A 48 17.59 2.09 -12.19
C ALA A 48 18.30 1.17 -13.19
N SER A 49 19.33 1.70 -13.87
CA SER A 49 20.19 0.85 -14.68
C SER A 49 21.10 0.01 -13.77
N PRO A 50 21.39 -1.25 -14.13
CA PRO A 50 22.20 -2.14 -13.32
C PRO A 50 23.55 -1.53 -12.95
N THR A 51 24.07 -1.86 -11.77
CA THR A 51 25.37 -1.38 -11.28
C THR A 51 26.38 -2.52 -11.13
N PRO A 52 27.67 -2.30 -11.43
CA PRO A 52 28.66 -3.36 -11.33
C PRO A 52 29.16 -3.49 -9.89
N VAL A 53 29.09 -4.70 -9.32
CA VAL A 53 29.65 -5.03 -8.01
C VAL A 53 31.06 -5.60 -8.19
N MET A 54 32.04 -4.92 -7.62
CA MET A 54 33.46 -5.27 -7.75
C MET A 54 33.98 -6.07 -6.56
N LEU A 55 34.41 -7.30 -6.81
CA LEU A 55 35.03 -8.17 -5.82
C LEU A 55 36.53 -7.85 -5.65
N PRO A 56 37.02 -7.53 -4.44
CA PRO A 56 38.41 -7.14 -4.23
C PRO A 56 39.41 -8.24 -4.63
N GLY A 57 40.37 -7.92 -5.49
CA GLY A 57 41.46 -8.84 -5.84
C GLY A 57 41.10 -9.96 -6.83
N VAL A 58 39.87 -9.99 -7.32
CA VAL A 58 39.47 -10.80 -8.49
C VAL A 58 40.04 -10.15 -9.75
N ASN A 59 40.54 -10.96 -10.69
CA ASN A 59 41.18 -10.47 -11.91
C ASN A 59 40.37 -10.86 -13.14
N VAL A 60 40.58 -10.17 -14.26
CA VAL A 60 39.82 -10.27 -15.52
C VAL A 60 39.88 -11.62 -16.28
N ASN A 61 40.39 -12.69 -15.67
CA ASN A 61 40.36 -14.04 -16.25
C ASN A 61 39.90 -15.06 -15.20
N ALA A 62 39.10 -14.60 -14.24
CA ALA A 62 38.63 -15.40 -13.14
C ALA A 62 37.13 -15.24 -13.10
N ASP A 63 36.47 -16.24 -13.66
CA ASP A 63 35.02 -16.19 -13.86
C ASP A 63 34.35 -16.62 -12.57
N ILE A 64 33.27 -15.93 -12.21
CA ILE A 64 32.47 -16.26 -11.04
C ILE A 64 31.57 -17.42 -11.45
N THR A 65 31.79 -18.59 -10.86
CA THR A 65 30.99 -19.79 -11.17
C THR A 65 29.88 -20.02 -10.16
N ALA A 66 29.86 -19.30 -9.04
CA ALA A 66 28.76 -19.35 -8.09
C ALA A 66 28.79 -18.09 -7.22
N PHE A 67 27.62 -17.56 -6.90
CA PHE A 67 27.46 -16.37 -6.06
C PHE A 67 26.24 -16.48 -5.17
N SER A 68 26.36 -15.97 -3.94
CA SER A 68 25.22 -15.76 -3.04
C SER A 68 25.56 -14.73 -1.98
N ARG A 69 24.55 -14.27 -1.24
CA ARG A 69 24.74 -13.47 -0.02
C ARG A 69 24.23 -14.23 1.19
N ALA A 70 24.98 -14.17 2.27
CA ALA A 70 24.51 -14.59 3.57
C ALA A 70 23.61 -13.49 4.17
N SER A 71 22.73 -13.87 5.11
CA SER A 71 21.79 -12.95 5.77
C SER A 71 22.45 -11.76 6.49
N ASN A 72 23.75 -11.83 6.77
CA ASN A 72 24.52 -10.72 7.33
C ASN A 72 25.17 -9.80 6.27
N GLY A 73 24.82 -9.98 5.00
CA GLY A 73 25.36 -9.24 3.85
C GLY A 73 26.74 -9.70 3.37
N ASP A 74 27.34 -10.73 3.99
CA ASP A 74 28.60 -11.31 3.51
C ASP A 74 28.37 -12.00 2.16
N ILE A 75 29.35 -11.90 1.26
CA ILE A 75 29.29 -12.53 -0.06
C ILE A 75 29.90 -13.93 0.00
N LEU A 76 29.21 -14.91 -0.56
CA LEU A 76 29.72 -16.24 -0.88
C LEU A 76 30.01 -16.32 -2.36
N VAL A 77 31.20 -16.79 -2.75
CA VAL A 77 31.62 -16.82 -4.15
C VAL A 77 32.56 -17.99 -4.44
N SER A 78 32.41 -18.57 -5.63
CA SER A 78 33.31 -19.58 -6.20
C SER A 78 33.87 -19.10 -7.53
N PHE A 79 35.00 -19.69 -7.96
CA PHE A 79 35.69 -19.28 -9.18
C PHE A 79 36.12 -20.47 -10.01
N ASP A 80 36.20 -20.23 -11.30
CA ASP A 80 36.57 -21.21 -12.31
C ASP A 80 38.09 -21.61 -12.22
N VAL A 81 38.93 -20.71 -11.68
CA VAL A 81 40.38 -20.86 -11.54
C VAL A 81 40.87 -20.81 -10.09
N ILE A 82 42.13 -21.22 -9.87
CA ILE A 82 42.80 -21.05 -8.59
C ILE A 82 43.21 -19.59 -8.41
N LEU A 83 42.70 -18.93 -7.36
CA LEU A 83 42.99 -17.54 -7.02
C LEU A 83 43.74 -17.39 -5.70
N SER A 84 44.47 -16.29 -5.59
CA SER A 84 45.10 -15.82 -4.35
C SER A 84 44.42 -14.51 -3.92
N LEU A 85 43.47 -14.60 -3.00
CA LEU A 85 42.62 -13.47 -2.58
C LEU A 85 43.07 -12.85 -1.25
N PRO A 86 42.79 -11.55 -1.00
CA PRO A 86 43.23 -10.88 0.22
C PRO A 86 42.41 -11.34 1.45
N GLY A 87 43.02 -12.12 2.34
CA GLY A 87 42.41 -12.50 3.63
C GLY A 87 42.87 -11.62 4.80
N SER A 88 42.13 -11.69 5.91
CA SER A 88 42.37 -10.87 7.12
C SER A 88 43.73 -11.16 7.79
N GLY A 89 44.27 -12.37 7.61
CA GLY A 89 45.59 -12.81 8.07
C GLY A 89 46.67 -12.86 6.99
N GLY A 90 46.39 -12.36 5.79
CA GLY A 90 47.23 -12.50 4.59
C GLY A 90 46.49 -13.22 3.44
N PRO A 91 47.11 -13.37 2.26
CA PRO A 91 46.45 -13.97 1.11
C PRO A 91 46.03 -15.42 1.37
N ILE A 92 44.82 -15.78 0.94
CA ILE A 92 44.31 -17.14 0.95
C ILE A 92 44.29 -17.71 -0.46
N THR A 93 44.37 -19.03 -0.59
CA THR A 93 44.18 -19.71 -1.88
C THR A 93 42.76 -20.24 -1.96
N VAL A 94 42.02 -19.81 -2.98
CA VAL A 94 40.69 -20.32 -3.32
C VAL A 94 40.83 -21.17 -4.58
N ARG A 95 40.29 -22.38 -4.57
CA ARG A 95 40.29 -23.31 -5.71
C ARG A 95 38.88 -23.40 -6.29
N PRO A 96 38.71 -24.01 -7.47
CA PRO A 96 37.37 -24.14 -8.05
C PRO A 96 36.38 -24.99 -7.26
N GLN A 97 36.88 -25.84 -6.36
CA GLN A 97 36.06 -26.65 -5.46
C GLN A 97 35.65 -25.89 -4.17
N ASP A 98 36.21 -24.69 -3.94
CA ASP A 98 36.08 -23.98 -2.67
C ASP A 98 35.05 -22.85 -2.79
N VAL A 99 34.26 -22.64 -1.74
CA VAL A 99 33.44 -21.42 -1.58
C VAL A 99 34.18 -20.47 -0.67
N ALA A 100 34.44 -19.26 -1.14
CA ALA A 100 35.03 -18.18 -0.36
C ALA A 100 33.95 -17.25 0.21
N ARG A 101 34.09 -16.87 1.48
CA ARG A 101 33.29 -15.81 2.11
C ARG A 101 34.08 -14.51 2.14
N LEU A 102 33.52 -13.44 1.56
CA LEU A 102 34.00 -12.07 1.67
C LEU A 102 33.22 -11.33 2.75
N SER A 103 33.92 -10.92 3.81
CA SER A 103 33.36 -10.12 4.90
C SER A 103 34.25 -8.90 5.16
N LEU A 104 33.64 -7.71 5.17
CA LEU A 104 34.33 -6.43 5.44
C LEU A 104 35.63 -6.23 4.61
N GLY A 105 35.62 -6.68 3.36
CA GLY A 105 36.75 -6.53 2.43
C GLY A 105 37.87 -7.58 2.54
N ALA A 106 37.70 -8.63 3.35
CA ALA A 106 38.64 -9.73 3.47
C ALA A 106 38.00 -11.10 3.22
N TYR A 107 38.70 -11.97 2.50
CA TYR A 107 38.24 -13.33 2.20
C TYR A 107 38.64 -14.35 3.27
N SER A 108 37.78 -15.34 3.44
CA SER A 108 38.01 -16.59 4.17
C SER A 108 37.43 -17.78 3.39
N ILE A 109 37.83 -19.01 3.72
CA ILE A 109 37.23 -20.21 3.13
C ILE A 109 35.99 -20.56 3.95
N GLU A 110 34.82 -20.47 3.33
CA GLU A 110 33.55 -20.93 3.91
C GLU A 110 33.47 -22.45 3.82
N PHE A 111 33.84 -22.99 2.66
CA PHE A 111 33.81 -24.40 2.36
C PHE A 111 35.05 -24.81 1.54
N ASP A 112 35.87 -25.71 2.10
CA ASP A 112 37.02 -26.32 1.40
C ASP A 112 36.56 -27.63 0.74
N GLY A 113 36.34 -27.60 -0.57
CA GLY A 113 35.74 -28.74 -1.27
C GLY A 113 36.64 -29.97 -1.26
N ILE A 114 37.95 -29.77 -1.39
CA ILE A 114 38.92 -30.88 -1.36
C ILE A 114 38.91 -31.55 0.03
N ALA A 115 38.90 -30.75 1.10
CA ALA A 115 38.83 -31.27 2.46
C ALA A 115 37.54 -32.06 2.72
N ASN A 116 36.45 -31.71 2.03
CA ASN A 116 35.16 -32.36 2.14
C ASN A 116 34.88 -33.42 1.06
N GLY A 117 35.88 -33.76 0.24
CA GLY A 117 35.82 -34.91 -0.67
C GLY A 117 35.27 -34.61 -2.06
N ILE A 118 35.10 -33.34 -2.43
CA ILE A 118 34.88 -32.94 -3.82
C ILE A 118 36.16 -33.22 -4.62
N PRO A 119 36.08 -33.96 -5.75
CA PRO A 119 37.25 -34.28 -6.57
C PRO A 119 38.00 -33.04 -7.06
N MET A 120 39.33 -33.16 -7.16
CA MET A 120 40.12 -32.13 -7.82
C MET A 120 39.71 -31.99 -9.29
N GLY A 121 39.44 -30.76 -9.71
CA GLY A 121 39.02 -30.43 -11.07
C GLY A 121 37.52 -30.17 -11.20
N THR A 122 36.70 -30.54 -10.20
CA THR A 122 35.28 -30.18 -10.12
C THR A 122 35.12 -28.71 -9.72
N ARG A 123 34.13 -28.03 -10.26
CA ARG A 123 33.77 -26.64 -9.95
C ARG A 123 32.50 -26.61 -9.12
N ILE A 124 32.32 -25.55 -8.34
CA ILE A 124 31.05 -25.23 -7.70
C ILE A 124 30.32 -24.27 -8.63
N ASP A 125 29.16 -24.70 -9.11
CA ASP A 125 28.38 -23.97 -10.13
C ASP A 125 27.21 -23.20 -9.53
N ALA A 126 26.80 -23.56 -8.33
CA ALA A 126 25.84 -22.76 -7.59
C ALA A 126 26.09 -22.92 -6.10
N VAL A 127 25.80 -21.86 -5.34
CA VAL A 127 25.88 -21.86 -3.89
C VAL A 127 24.75 -21.06 -3.30
N SER A 128 24.16 -21.55 -2.21
CA SER A 128 23.24 -20.75 -1.40
C SER A 128 23.34 -21.12 0.08
N PRO A 129 23.32 -20.15 1.00
CA PRO A 129 23.11 -20.42 2.42
C PRO A 129 21.79 -21.16 2.64
N HIS A 130 21.79 -22.12 3.56
CA HIS A 130 20.59 -22.84 3.97
C HIS A 130 20.57 -22.94 5.50
N PRO A 131 19.40 -22.98 6.17
CA PRO A 131 19.32 -23.04 7.63
C PRO A 131 20.11 -24.20 8.28
N SER A 132 20.36 -25.26 7.51
CA SER A 132 21.12 -26.43 7.95
C SER A 132 22.53 -26.54 7.36
N GLY A 133 23.02 -25.57 6.57
CA GLY A 133 24.34 -25.63 5.95
C GLY A 133 24.47 -24.84 4.64
N LEU A 134 25.04 -25.45 3.61
CA LEU A 134 25.21 -24.86 2.28
C LEU A 134 24.58 -25.74 1.20
N LEU A 135 23.77 -25.15 0.33
CA LEU A 135 23.38 -25.74 -0.94
C LEU A 135 24.50 -25.54 -1.96
N LEU A 136 24.80 -26.58 -2.73
CA LEU A 136 25.85 -26.60 -3.74
C LEU A 136 25.37 -27.34 -5.00
N SER A 137 25.80 -26.86 -6.17
CA SER A 137 25.78 -27.58 -7.46
C SER A 137 27.21 -27.79 -7.98
N LEU A 138 27.43 -28.77 -8.87
CA LEU A 138 28.75 -29.15 -9.41
C LEU A 138 28.74 -29.30 -10.94
N ASP A 139 29.80 -28.85 -11.61
CA ASP A 139 29.98 -28.94 -13.08
C ASP A 139 30.09 -30.35 -13.67
N VAL A 140 30.34 -31.33 -12.80
CA VAL A 140 30.50 -32.70 -13.23
C VAL A 140 29.93 -33.64 -12.20
N SER A 141 29.41 -34.76 -12.71
CA SER A 141 28.98 -35.83 -11.83
C SER A 141 30.11 -36.32 -10.92
N ALA A 142 29.84 -36.35 -9.61
CA ALA A 142 30.80 -36.75 -8.59
C ALA A 142 30.21 -37.79 -7.64
N LEU A 143 31.09 -38.49 -6.91
CA LEU A 143 30.69 -39.36 -5.81
C LEU A 143 31.16 -38.75 -4.50
N LEU A 144 30.23 -38.09 -3.79
CA LEU A 144 30.51 -37.46 -2.50
C LEU A 144 30.23 -38.45 -1.37
N GLY A 145 31.27 -39.16 -0.95
CA GLY A 145 31.15 -40.27 -0.01
C GLY A 145 30.38 -41.45 -0.62
N ALA A 146 29.12 -41.61 -0.26
CA ALA A 146 28.24 -42.66 -0.78
C ALA A 146 27.10 -42.12 -1.67
N ILE A 147 27.06 -40.80 -1.90
CA ILE A 147 26.00 -40.13 -2.66
C ILE A 147 26.50 -39.83 -4.06
N PRO A 148 25.91 -40.45 -5.10
CA PRO A 148 26.14 -40.01 -6.47
C PRO A 148 25.44 -38.66 -6.67
N VAL A 149 26.18 -37.70 -7.19
CA VAL A 149 25.69 -36.36 -7.51
C VAL A 149 25.87 -36.21 -9.02
N ALA A 150 24.80 -35.97 -9.75
CA ALA A 150 24.87 -35.59 -11.16
C ALA A 150 25.26 -34.11 -11.28
N ASP A 151 25.57 -33.71 -12.51
CA ASP A 151 25.90 -32.35 -12.91
C ASP A 151 24.71 -31.38 -12.65
N ALA A 152 23.47 -31.82 -12.91
CA ALA A 152 22.24 -31.06 -12.64
C ALA A 152 21.62 -31.22 -11.22
N ASP A 153 22.37 -31.72 -10.23
CA ASP A 153 21.83 -32.00 -8.89
C ASP A 153 22.16 -30.90 -7.88
N LEU A 154 21.20 -30.58 -7.00
CA LEU A 154 21.45 -29.71 -5.85
C LEU A 154 21.65 -30.55 -4.59
N ILE A 155 22.76 -30.32 -3.89
CA ILE A 155 23.11 -31.00 -2.65
C ILE A 155 23.21 -30.03 -1.48
N LEU A 156 22.74 -30.46 -0.31
CA LEU A 156 22.96 -29.78 0.96
C LEU A 156 24.15 -30.41 1.68
N TRP A 157 25.13 -29.59 2.04
CA TRP A 157 26.21 -29.93 2.96
C TRP A 157 25.92 -29.38 4.35
N ASP A 158 25.75 -30.26 5.34
CA ASP A 158 25.35 -29.91 6.72
C ASP A 158 26.52 -29.56 7.67
N GLY A 159 27.72 -29.41 7.12
CA GLY A 159 28.98 -29.32 7.88
C GLY A 159 29.73 -30.65 8.01
N ALA A 160 29.10 -31.78 7.68
CA ALA A 160 29.71 -33.10 7.78
C ALA A 160 29.26 -34.10 6.70
N ASN A 161 28.01 -34.04 6.27
CA ASN A 161 27.37 -34.96 5.35
C ASN A 161 26.74 -34.20 4.19
N TYR A 162 26.51 -34.93 3.11
CA TYR A 162 25.75 -34.45 1.95
C TYR A 162 24.36 -35.08 1.94
N THR A 163 23.37 -34.36 1.43
CA THR A 163 22.05 -34.89 1.06
C THR A 163 21.58 -34.25 -0.24
N THR A 164 21.11 -35.06 -1.19
CA THR A 164 20.46 -34.53 -2.40
C THR A 164 19.14 -33.86 -2.03
N VAL A 165 18.98 -32.60 -2.42
CA VAL A 165 17.77 -31.78 -2.21
C VAL A 165 16.95 -31.71 -3.50
N PHE A 166 17.63 -31.72 -4.65
CA PHE A 166 17.05 -31.78 -5.98
C PHE A 166 17.85 -32.75 -6.84
N ASP A 167 17.14 -33.70 -7.48
CA ASP A 167 17.71 -34.63 -8.46
C ASP A 167 17.22 -34.19 -9.84
N GLY A 168 18.10 -33.53 -10.60
CA GLY A 168 17.73 -32.90 -11.87
C GLY A 168 17.25 -33.94 -12.89
N SER A 169 17.93 -35.08 -12.94
CA SER A 169 17.59 -36.17 -13.85
C SER A 169 16.19 -36.74 -13.59
N SER A 170 15.80 -36.86 -12.32
CA SER A 170 14.47 -37.33 -11.91
C SER A 170 13.37 -36.30 -12.17
N SER A 171 13.75 -35.01 -12.24
CA SER A 171 12.88 -33.86 -12.42
C SER A 171 12.67 -33.47 -13.88
N GLY A 172 13.33 -34.17 -14.81
CA GLY A 172 13.20 -33.99 -16.25
C GLY A 172 14.23 -33.05 -16.88
N VAL A 173 15.20 -32.56 -16.09
CA VAL A 173 16.33 -31.78 -16.60
C VAL A 173 17.14 -32.65 -17.56
N SER A 174 17.55 -32.07 -18.69
CA SER A 174 18.26 -32.83 -19.72
C SER A 174 19.68 -33.16 -19.26
N ILE A 175 20.25 -34.22 -19.83
CA ILE A 175 21.63 -34.64 -19.52
C ILE A 175 22.64 -33.60 -20.00
N GLY A 176 23.59 -33.23 -19.14
CA GLY A 176 24.61 -32.22 -19.42
C GLY A 176 24.10 -30.79 -19.39
N MET A 177 23.11 -30.53 -18.53
CA MET A 177 22.70 -29.19 -18.10
C MET A 177 23.19 -29.01 -16.66
N ASP A 178 23.63 -27.80 -16.33
CA ASP A 178 24.13 -27.46 -15.01
C ASP A 178 23.17 -26.50 -14.29
N VAL A 179 23.18 -26.53 -12.96
CA VAL A 179 22.51 -25.50 -12.15
C VAL A 179 23.53 -24.41 -11.87
N ASP A 180 23.36 -23.26 -12.49
CA ASP A 180 24.32 -22.14 -12.42
C ASP A 180 23.95 -21.12 -11.34
N GLY A 181 22.69 -21.11 -10.92
CA GLY A 181 22.23 -20.22 -9.88
C GLY A 181 21.28 -20.91 -8.93
N VAL A 182 21.44 -20.64 -7.64
CA VAL A 182 20.55 -21.16 -6.62
C VAL A 182 20.37 -20.15 -5.50
N HIS A 183 19.13 -19.98 -5.06
CA HIS A 183 18.79 -19.18 -3.89
C HIS A 183 17.72 -19.90 -3.06
N TYR A 184 17.99 -20.16 -1.78
CA TYR A 184 17.01 -20.69 -0.84
C TYR A 184 16.19 -19.55 -0.24
N VAL A 185 14.87 -19.59 -0.44
CA VAL A 185 13.95 -18.59 0.11
C VAL A 185 13.56 -19.02 1.52
N SER A 186 14.05 -18.26 2.50
CA SER A 186 13.91 -18.59 3.92
C SER A 186 12.46 -18.55 4.41
N ALA A 187 11.66 -17.60 3.92
CA ALA A 187 10.25 -17.41 4.25
C ALA A 187 9.37 -18.62 3.88
N THR A 188 9.52 -19.13 2.66
CA THR A 188 8.64 -20.17 2.09
C THR A 188 9.26 -21.57 2.17
N GLY A 189 10.59 -21.65 2.30
CA GLY A 189 11.37 -22.89 2.20
C GLY A 189 11.49 -23.43 0.77
N THR A 190 11.19 -22.61 -0.24
CA THR A 190 11.39 -22.94 -1.66
C THR A 190 12.82 -22.63 -2.11
N ILE A 191 13.15 -23.06 -3.32
CA ILE A 191 14.47 -22.90 -3.92
C ILE A 191 14.29 -22.31 -5.31
N LEU A 192 14.87 -21.14 -5.55
CA LEU A 192 14.98 -20.54 -6.86
C LEU A 192 16.22 -21.11 -7.56
N MET A 193 16.08 -21.50 -8.83
CA MET A 193 17.15 -22.10 -9.63
C MET A 193 17.15 -21.57 -11.06
N SER A 194 18.33 -21.48 -11.66
CA SER A 194 18.57 -21.21 -13.08
C SER A 194 19.46 -22.32 -13.65
N PHE A 195 19.45 -22.48 -14.97
CA PHE A 195 20.23 -23.51 -15.67
C PHE A 195 20.93 -22.93 -16.91
N ASP A 196 22.05 -23.53 -17.28
CA ASP A 196 22.93 -23.14 -18.41
C ASP A 196 22.27 -23.16 -19.79
N THR A 197 21.13 -23.82 -19.89
CA THR A 197 20.40 -23.99 -21.14
C THR A 197 18.90 -24.09 -20.89
N GLY A 198 18.12 -23.48 -21.80
CA GLY A 198 16.67 -23.62 -21.79
C GLY A 198 16.19 -25.07 -21.91
N GLY A 199 15.11 -25.40 -21.20
CA GLY A 199 14.66 -26.78 -21.04
C GLY A 199 13.23 -26.94 -20.57
N ILE A 200 12.96 -28.12 -19.98
CA ILE A 200 11.71 -28.42 -19.29
C ILE A 200 12.05 -29.09 -17.96
N VAL A 201 11.58 -28.53 -16.85
CA VAL A 201 11.72 -29.11 -15.51
C VAL A 201 10.35 -29.16 -14.85
N GLY A 202 9.97 -30.30 -14.29
CA GLY A 202 8.65 -30.43 -13.65
C GLY A 202 7.44 -30.21 -14.56
N GLY A 203 7.64 -30.15 -15.89
CA GLY A 203 6.61 -29.80 -16.87
C GLY A 203 6.52 -28.31 -17.22
N ILE A 204 7.34 -27.45 -16.59
CA ILE A 204 7.49 -26.03 -16.91
C ILE A 204 8.60 -25.89 -17.95
N ALA A 205 8.33 -25.17 -19.05
CA ALA A 205 9.35 -24.80 -20.03
C ALA A 205 9.99 -23.48 -19.63
N TYR A 206 11.31 -23.38 -19.81
CA TYR A 206 12.11 -22.24 -19.40
C TYR A 206 13.26 -21.99 -20.39
N ALA A 207 13.72 -20.75 -20.48
CA ALA A 207 14.96 -20.35 -21.15
C ALA A 207 16.13 -20.28 -20.15
N ASP A 208 17.36 -20.24 -20.65
CA ASP A 208 18.61 -20.20 -19.88
C ASP A 208 18.68 -19.02 -18.90
N GLU A 209 18.01 -17.92 -19.20
CA GLU A 209 17.92 -16.74 -18.36
C GLU A 209 16.76 -16.76 -17.35
N ASP A 210 15.90 -17.78 -17.36
CA ASP A 210 14.70 -17.84 -16.52
C ASP A 210 14.98 -18.43 -15.13
N ILE A 211 14.24 -17.97 -14.14
CA ILE A 211 14.31 -18.50 -12.77
C ILE A 211 13.12 -19.42 -12.51
N ILE A 212 13.39 -20.62 -12.02
CA ILE A 212 12.41 -21.63 -11.62
C ILE A 212 12.35 -21.71 -10.10
N GLU A 213 11.15 -21.63 -9.55
CA GLU A 213 10.90 -21.89 -8.13
C GLU A 213 10.53 -23.36 -7.93
N TYR A 214 11.28 -24.05 -7.07
CA TYR A 214 11.10 -25.44 -6.70
C TYR A 214 10.71 -25.55 -5.23
N ASN A 215 9.63 -26.29 -4.94
CA ASN A 215 9.23 -26.62 -3.59
C ASN A 215 9.66 -28.06 -3.22
N PRO A 216 10.64 -28.26 -2.31
CA PRO A 216 11.14 -29.59 -1.95
C PRO A 216 10.12 -30.49 -1.23
N ILE A 217 9.13 -29.93 -0.55
CA ILE A 217 8.16 -30.69 0.26
C ILE A 217 7.10 -31.36 -0.63
N GLY A 218 6.74 -30.71 -1.74
CA GLY A 218 5.73 -31.20 -2.70
C GLY A 218 6.28 -31.66 -4.04
N SER A 219 7.57 -31.39 -4.32
CA SER A 219 8.20 -31.52 -5.63
C SER A 219 7.39 -30.81 -6.73
N THR A 220 6.99 -29.56 -6.45
CA THR A 220 6.27 -28.69 -7.39
C THR A 220 7.19 -27.63 -7.96
N TYR A 221 6.86 -27.16 -9.17
CA TYR A 221 7.67 -26.23 -9.95
C TYR A 221 6.79 -25.13 -10.51
N GLU A 222 7.31 -23.91 -10.50
CA GLU A 222 6.72 -22.76 -11.19
C GLU A 222 7.79 -21.87 -11.80
N LEU A 223 7.42 -21.10 -12.83
CA LEU A 223 8.29 -20.10 -13.42
C LEU A 223 8.28 -18.87 -12.49
N ALA A 224 9.36 -18.68 -11.74
CA ALA A 224 9.50 -17.61 -10.77
C ALA A 224 9.79 -16.28 -11.46
N LEU A 225 10.58 -16.29 -12.53
CA LEU A 225 10.89 -15.11 -13.35
C LEU A 225 11.12 -15.50 -14.81
N ASP A 226 10.51 -14.72 -15.73
CA ASP A 226 10.82 -14.74 -17.17
C ASP A 226 11.71 -13.53 -17.51
N ALA A 227 13.05 -13.72 -17.45
CA ALA A 227 13.99 -12.61 -17.58
C ALA A 227 14.06 -12.09 -19.03
N GLY A 228 13.83 -12.97 -20.01
CA GLY A 228 13.73 -12.60 -21.42
C GLY A 228 12.58 -11.61 -21.69
N MET A 229 11.47 -11.75 -20.98
CA MET A 229 10.35 -10.79 -21.02
C MET A 229 10.63 -9.48 -20.28
N LEU A 230 11.50 -9.48 -19.26
CA LEU A 230 11.90 -8.25 -18.57
C LEU A 230 12.77 -7.36 -19.46
N HIS A 231 13.79 -7.92 -20.11
CA HIS A 231 14.66 -7.14 -20.97
C HIS A 231 15.34 -8.02 -22.04
N SER A 232 15.21 -7.62 -23.31
CA SER A 232 15.62 -8.45 -24.46
C SER A 232 17.13 -8.75 -24.58
N ALA A 233 17.97 -8.09 -23.77
CA ALA A 233 19.41 -8.38 -23.72
C ALA A 233 19.78 -9.54 -22.78
N TRP A 234 18.84 -10.02 -21.96
CA TRP A 234 19.08 -11.15 -21.06
C TRP A 234 19.12 -12.49 -21.81
N HIS A 235 18.45 -12.59 -22.96
CA HIS A 235 18.58 -13.73 -23.88
C HIS A 235 20.01 -14.03 -24.37
N GLU A 236 20.94 -13.07 -24.24
CA GLU A 236 22.34 -13.24 -24.64
C GLU A 236 23.27 -13.36 -23.42
N ALA A 237 22.73 -13.44 -22.20
CA ALA A 237 23.47 -13.23 -20.97
C ALA A 237 24.05 -14.50 -20.33
N ASP A 238 23.37 -15.65 -20.45
CA ASP A 238 23.73 -16.94 -19.82
C ASP A 238 24.15 -16.82 -18.33
N LEU A 239 23.22 -17.09 -17.42
CA LEU A 239 23.37 -16.72 -16.00
C LEU A 239 24.31 -17.65 -15.24
N ASP A 240 25.60 -17.32 -15.17
CA ASP A 240 26.63 -18.07 -14.41
C ASP A 240 26.42 -18.09 -12.89
N ALA A 241 25.67 -17.13 -12.34
CA ALA A 241 25.26 -17.10 -10.95
C ALA A 241 24.17 -16.05 -10.72
N PHE A 242 23.26 -16.28 -9.76
CA PHE A 242 22.35 -15.23 -9.30
C PHE A 242 22.03 -15.27 -7.80
N PHE A 243 21.59 -14.12 -7.27
CA PHE A 243 21.02 -13.95 -5.94
C PHE A 243 19.82 -13.01 -6.04
N VAL A 244 18.77 -13.31 -5.28
CA VAL A 244 17.53 -12.53 -5.23
C VAL A 244 17.29 -12.06 -3.81
N VAL A 245 16.86 -10.82 -3.63
CA VAL A 245 16.21 -10.36 -2.40
C VAL A 245 14.70 -10.50 -2.60
N THR A 246 14.07 -11.37 -1.82
CA THR A 246 12.62 -11.60 -1.87
C THR A 246 11.87 -10.70 -0.89
N ASP A 247 10.62 -10.41 -1.23
CA ASP A 247 9.65 -9.64 -0.45
C ASP A 247 8.29 -10.30 -0.69
N ALA A 248 8.00 -11.35 0.08
CA ALA A 248 6.93 -12.28 -0.25
C ALA A 248 5.53 -11.69 -0.02
N ASP A 249 5.38 -10.66 0.79
CA ASP A 249 4.11 -9.97 1.04
C ASP A 249 3.99 -8.56 0.42
N ASN A 250 5.06 -8.04 -0.19
CA ASN A 250 5.14 -6.77 -0.94
C ASN A 250 5.05 -5.51 -0.07
N ASP A 251 5.55 -5.54 1.15
CA ASP A 251 5.60 -4.39 2.05
C ASP A 251 6.91 -3.56 1.88
N LYS A 252 7.85 -4.08 1.08
CA LYS A 252 9.19 -3.54 0.77
C LYS A 252 10.19 -3.65 1.92
N LEU A 253 9.92 -4.45 2.93
CA LEU A 253 10.91 -5.08 3.79
C LEU A 253 11.29 -6.43 3.16
N SER A 254 12.55 -6.83 3.28
CA SER A 254 12.95 -8.13 2.71
C SER A 254 12.61 -9.27 3.66
N ASP A 255 12.29 -10.45 3.13
CA ASP A 255 11.98 -11.64 3.94
C ASP A 255 13.06 -11.93 5.00
N ASP A 256 14.33 -11.72 4.63
CA ASP A 256 15.48 -11.94 5.51
C ASP A 256 15.58 -10.87 6.62
N ASP A 257 15.22 -9.61 6.32
CA ASP A 257 15.16 -8.53 7.31
C ASP A 257 14.00 -8.75 8.28
N GLU A 258 12.85 -9.19 7.78
CA GLU A 258 11.67 -9.52 8.57
C GLU A 258 11.95 -10.65 9.56
N LEU A 259 12.54 -11.75 9.08
CA LEU A 259 12.98 -12.85 9.95
C LEU A 259 14.01 -12.39 10.99
N ALA A 260 14.83 -11.39 10.65
CA ALA A 260 15.84 -10.86 11.57
C ALA A 260 15.22 -9.99 12.68
N ILE A 261 14.15 -9.25 12.39
CA ILE A 261 13.42 -8.44 13.39
C ILE A 261 12.27 -9.21 14.07
N GLY A 262 11.89 -10.36 13.53
CA GLY A 262 10.89 -11.27 14.09
C GLY A 262 9.46 -11.04 13.60
N THR A 263 9.29 -10.23 12.56
CA THR A 263 8.03 -10.07 11.83
C THR A 263 7.77 -11.28 10.92
N ASN A 264 6.63 -11.29 10.23
CA ASN A 264 6.16 -12.42 9.44
C ASN A 264 6.27 -12.11 7.93
N PRO A 265 7.22 -12.75 7.20
CA PRO A 265 7.44 -12.53 5.76
C PRO A 265 6.30 -12.82 4.78
N LEU A 266 5.13 -13.18 5.29
CA LEU A 266 3.96 -13.51 4.50
C LEU A 266 2.76 -12.65 4.92
N ASP A 267 2.99 -11.63 5.73
CA ASP A 267 1.97 -10.75 6.31
C ASP A 267 2.53 -9.33 6.43
N PRO A 268 2.14 -8.41 5.53
CA PRO A 268 2.80 -7.13 5.37
C PRO A 268 2.61 -6.18 6.57
N ASP A 269 1.75 -6.56 7.54
CA ASP A 269 1.39 -5.83 8.76
C ASP A 269 1.30 -6.87 9.90
N SER A 270 2.44 -7.16 10.52
CA SER A 270 2.61 -8.30 11.42
C SER A 270 1.80 -8.21 12.72
N ASP A 271 1.40 -7.01 13.14
CA ASP A 271 0.61 -6.79 14.34
C ASP A 271 -0.83 -6.27 14.09
N ASN A 272 -1.16 -6.05 12.81
CA ASN A 272 -2.49 -5.76 12.26
C ASN A 272 -3.06 -4.42 12.72
N ASP A 273 -2.23 -3.38 12.73
CA ASP A 273 -2.59 -2.06 13.23
C ASP A 273 -2.88 -1.02 12.12
N GLY A 274 -2.56 -1.38 10.88
CA GLY A 274 -2.81 -0.57 9.69
C GLY A 274 -1.55 0.06 9.06
N LEU A 275 -0.37 -0.07 9.67
CA LEU A 275 0.91 0.21 9.03
C LEU A 275 1.57 -1.09 8.58
N THR A 276 2.33 -1.02 7.49
CA THR A 276 3.19 -2.14 7.11
C THR A 276 4.46 -2.21 7.97
N ASP A 277 5.06 -3.39 8.13
CA ASP A 277 6.26 -3.58 8.96
C ASP A 277 7.39 -2.62 8.55
N ASN A 278 7.55 -2.40 7.24
CA ASN A 278 8.48 -1.42 6.70
C ASN A 278 8.11 0.06 6.99
N GLU A 279 6.82 0.40 6.93
CA GLU A 279 6.34 1.75 7.29
C GLU A 279 6.61 2.05 8.75
N GLU A 280 6.41 1.06 9.62
CA GLU A 280 6.70 1.17 11.04
C GLU A 280 8.18 1.36 11.34
N LEU A 281 9.07 0.58 10.70
CA LEU A 281 10.51 0.80 10.80
C LEU A 281 10.91 2.21 10.33
N SER A 282 10.23 2.74 9.32
CA SER A 282 10.46 4.08 8.79
C SER A 282 9.97 5.19 9.73
N LEU A 283 8.88 4.94 10.45
CA LEU A 283 8.31 5.83 11.47
C LEU A 283 9.03 5.69 12.83
N GLY A 284 9.75 4.60 13.04
CA GLY A 284 10.43 4.26 14.28
C GLY A 284 9.54 3.57 15.31
N THR A 285 8.35 3.13 14.92
CA THR A 285 7.44 2.30 15.70
C THR A 285 7.91 0.84 15.69
N ASN A 286 7.20 -0.05 16.38
CA ASN A 286 7.60 -1.44 16.57
C ASN A 286 6.61 -2.40 15.90
N PRO A 287 7.00 -3.09 14.81
CA PRO A 287 6.11 -3.88 13.97
C PRO A 287 5.59 -5.19 14.57
N LEU A 288 5.67 -5.31 15.89
CA LEU A 288 5.17 -6.43 16.67
C LEU A 288 4.25 -5.96 17.80
N VAL A 289 3.95 -4.66 17.84
CA VAL A 289 3.19 -3.99 18.89
C VAL A 289 2.33 -2.89 18.26
N SER A 290 1.05 -3.20 18.09
CA SER A 290 0.03 -2.36 17.47
C SER A 290 -0.23 -0.99 18.11
N ASP A 291 0.52 -0.59 19.13
CA ASP A 291 0.42 0.64 19.93
C ASP A 291 1.77 0.76 20.65
N THR A 292 2.76 1.30 19.93
CA THR A 292 4.18 1.22 20.32
C THR A 292 4.44 1.94 21.63
N ASP A 293 3.78 3.07 21.87
CA ASP A 293 3.99 3.89 23.06
C ASP A 293 3.05 3.55 24.22
N GLY A 294 1.96 2.82 23.95
CA GLY A 294 1.05 2.25 24.92
C GLY A 294 0.02 3.23 25.47
N ASP A 295 -0.33 4.27 24.71
CA ASP A 295 -1.31 5.26 25.13
C ASP A 295 -2.78 4.90 24.82
N GLY A 296 -2.97 3.84 24.03
CA GLY A 296 -4.27 3.24 23.71
C GLY A 296 -4.82 3.58 22.33
N VAL A 297 -4.06 4.28 21.48
CA VAL A 297 -4.32 4.44 20.04
C VAL A 297 -3.30 3.62 19.26
N VAL A 298 -3.74 2.99 18.17
CA VAL A 298 -2.86 2.13 17.37
C VAL A 298 -1.98 2.96 16.44
N ASP A 299 -0.75 2.52 16.14
CA ASP A 299 0.23 3.36 15.46
C ASP A 299 -0.26 3.76 14.06
N GLY A 300 -0.96 2.86 13.36
CA GLY A 300 -1.58 3.17 12.06
C GLY A 300 -2.70 4.20 12.06
N VAL A 301 -3.15 4.65 13.23
CA VAL A 301 -4.12 5.75 13.38
C VAL A 301 -3.54 6.90 14.19
N ASP A 302 -2.50 6.65 15.00
CA ASP A 302 -1.87 7.66 15.83
C ASP A 302 -0.97 8.57 14.99
N VAL A 303 -1.08 9.88 15.24
CA VAL A 303 -0.19 10.86 14.60
C VAL A 303 1.11 11.03 15.38
N TYR A 304 1.13 10.66 16.66
CA TYR A 304 2.34 10.64 17.48
C TYR A 304 2.58 9.26 18.10
N PRO A 305 2.77 8.20 17.29
CA PRO A 305 2.85 6.80 17.76
C PRO A 305 4.07 6.46 18.64
N LEU A 306 4.85 7.48 19.02
CA LEU A 306 6.04 7.37 19.87
C LEU A 306 5.97 8.29 21.11
N ASP A 307 4.89 9.04 21.30
CA ASP A 307 4.67 9.92 22.44
C ASP A 307 3.43 9.48 23.23
N PRO A 308 3.61 8.78 24.36
CA PRO A 308 2.52 8.19 25.12
C PRO A 308 1.65 9.20 25.88
N THR A 309 1.82 10.48 25.58
CA THR A 309 1.04 11.60 26.10
C THR A 309 0.18 12.27 25.04
N ARG A 310 0.22 11.80 23.78
CA ARG A 310 -0.40 12.45 22.62
C ARG A 310 -0.98 11.41 21.62
N SER A 311 -2.20 10.96 21.87
CA SER A 311 -2.83 9.92 21.05
C SER A 311 -3.54 10.40 19.77
N ALA A 312 -3.29 11.65 19.35
CA ALA A 312 -3.87 12.32 18.19
C ALA A 312 -3.13 13.65 17.97
N GLU A 313 -2.94 14.09 16.72
CA GLU A 313 -2.89 15.54 16.47
C GLU A 313 -4.19 16.13 17.02
N PRO A 314 -4.14 17.09 17.94
CA PRO A 314 -5.16 18.10 17.87
C PRO A 314 -4.96 18.76 16.51
N ASP A 315 -5.90 18.57 15.58
CA ASP A 315 -5.95 19.33 14.33
C ASP A 315 -5.57 20.79 14.66
N PRO A 316 -4.39 21.29 14.24
CA PRO A 316 -4.03 22.65 14.50
C PRO A 316 -4.96 23.52 13.65
N ASP A 317 -6.07 23.84 14.27
CA ASP A 317 -7.18 24.56 13.68
C ASP A 317 -6.89 26.07 13.69
N GLY A 318 -5.96 26.54 14.51
CA GLY A 318 -5.65 27.95 14.68
C GLY A 318 -6.57 28.66 15.65
N ASP A 319 -7.34 27.92 16.45
CA ASP A 319 -8.23 28.42 17.49
C ASP A 319 -7.45 28.63 18.79
N LEU A 320 -6.92 29.84 18.94
CA LEU A 320 -6.08 30.21 20.09
C LEU A 320 -6.88 30.96 21.15
N ALA A 321 -8.08 31.41 20.82
CA ALA A 321 -8.87 32.34 21.59
C ALA A 321 -10.22 31.76 22.03
N PRO A 322 -10.71 32.14 23.22
CA PRO A 322 -10.01 32.82 24.30
C PRO A 322 -8.78 32.05 24.82
N TRP A 323 -7.82 32.79 25.39
CA TRP A 323 -6.61 32.21 25.96
C TRP A 323 -6.92 31.08 26.96
N ASP A 324 -6.28 29.93 26.80
CA ASP A 324 -6.48 28.67 27.56
C ASP A 324 -7.93 28.12 27.51
N ASN A 325 -8.78 28.61 26.61
CA ASN A 325 -10.14 28.11 26.40
C ASN A 325 -10.62 28.43 24.97
N PRO A 326 -10.07 27.75 23.95
CA PRO A 326 -10.49 27.89 22.54
C PRO A 326 -12.02 27.81 22.40
N ASP A 327 -12.64 28.68 21.60
CA ASP A 327 -14.10 28.78 21.45
C ASP A 327 -14.66 28.13 20.16
N GLY A 328 -13.79 27.42 19.46
CA GLY A 328 -13.97 26.79 18.18
C GLY A 328 -13.85 27.74 16.99
N LEU A 329 -13.65 29.06 17.18
CA LEU A 329 -13.75 30.04 16.09
C LEU A 329 -12.40 30.64 15.71
N ILE A 330 -11.90 30.30 14.54
CA ILE A 330 -10.70 30.96 13.97
C ILE A 330 -11.07 32.37 13.47
N ASN A 331 -10.71 33.39 14.24
CA ASN A 331 -11.09 34.77 14.02
C ASN A 331 -9.97 35.77 14.40
N ALA A 332 -10.31 37.06 14.40
CA ALA A 332 -9.32 38.11 14.68
C ALA A 332 -8.74 38.04 16.11
N ALA A 333 -9.45 37.41 17.06
CA ALA A 333 -8.96 37.18 18.41
C ALA A 333 -7.77 36.19 18.42
N ASP A 334 -7.83 35.17 17.59
CA ASP A 334 -6.79 34.14 17.43
C ASP A 334 -5.54 34.73 16.82
N VAL A 335 -5.68 35.52 15.76
CA VAL A 335 -4.58 36.29 15.19
C VAL A 335 -3.94 37.19 16.25
N SER A 336 -4.74 37.80 17.14
CA SER A 336 -4.20 38.62 18.22
C SER A 336 -3.43 37.82 19.27
N ILE A 337 -3.83 36.57 19.55
CA ILE A 337 -3.10 35.67 20.46
C ILE A 337 -1.83 35.14 19.78
N ALA A 338 -1.93 34.68 18.52
CA ALA A 338 -0.80 34.26 17.71
C ALA A 338 0.27 35.35 17.61
N GLU A 339 -0.12 36.60 17.32
CA GLU A 339 0.80 37.74 17.30
C GLU A 339 1.52 37.93 18.64
N GLN A 340 0.81 37.79 19.77
CA GLN A 340 1.41 37.90 21.09
C GLN A 340 2.41 36.77 21.39
N LEU A 341 2.13 35.55 20.93
CA LEU A 341 3.01 34.39 21.07
C LEU A 341 4.27 34.54 20.21
N VAL A 342 4.12 34.84 18.91
CA VAL A 342 5.25 35.05 17.98
C VAL A 342 6.15 36.20 18.41
N LEU A 343 5.58 37.29 18.93
CA LEU A 343 6.34 38.44 19.43
C LEU A 343 6.99 38.20 20.80
N GLY A 344 6.80 37.02 21.40
CA GLY A 344 7.31 36.68 22.73
C GLY A 344 6.71 37.52 23.85
N LEU A 345 5.53 38.11 23.62
CA LEU A 345 4.79 38.87 24.62
C LEU A 345 4.10 37.95 25.63
N ARG A 346 3.91 36.68 25.27
CA ARG A 346 3.43 35.60 26.13
C ARG A 346 4.17 34.29 25.80
N THR A 347 4.15 33.38 26.75
CA THR A 347 4.60 31.99 26.55
C THR A 347 3.37 31.14 26.24
N PRO A 348 3.37 30.32 25.17
CA PRO A 348 2.24 29.46 24.86
C PRO A 348 1.99 28.46 25.99
N GLY A 349 0.72 28.25 26.33
CA GLY A 349 0.28 27.10 27.12
C GLY A 349 0.20 25.85 26.27
N ALA A 350 -0.15 24.70 26.88
CA ALA A 350 -0.31 23.44 26.15
C ALA A 350 -1.34 23.58 25.00
N LEU A 351 -2.53 24.12 25.30
CA LEU A 351 -3.58 24.35 24.30
C LEU A 351 -3.16 25.31 23.19
N GLN A 352 -2.37 26.36 23.46
CA GLN A 352 -1.92 27.26 22.38
C GLN A 352 -0.84 26.65 21.50
N PHE A 353 -0.11 25.66 22.01
CA PHE A 353 0.81 24.90 21.19
C PHE A 353 0.04 23.91 20.33
N GLU A 354 -0.92 23.20 20.93
CA GLU A 354 -1.73 22.18 20.27
C GLU A 354 -2.64 22.76 19.17
N HIS A 355 -3.32 23.88 19.40
CA HIS A 355 -4.14 24.54 18.37
C HIS A 355 -3.35 25.47 17.43
N GLY A 356 -2.07 25.70 17.73
CA GLY A 356 -1.35 26.86 17.21
C GLY A 356 -0.31 26.59 16.14
N ASP A 357 0.25 25.38 16.11
CA ASP A 357 1.29 24.97 15.17
C ASP A 357 0.65 24.51 13.85
N MET A 358 0.20 25.47 13.05
CA MET A 358 -0.56 25.24 11.82
C MET A 358 0.21 24.51 10.72
N ASN A 359 1.53 24.38 10.85
CA ASN A 359 2.36 23.65 9.89
C ASN A 359 3.12 22.48 10.49
N VAL A 360 2.74 22.06 11.70
CA VAL A 360 3.15 20.81 12.34
C VAL A 360 4.67 20.64 12.34
N ASP A 361 5.40 21.70 12.71
CA ASP A 361 6.88 21.67 12.76
C ASP A 361 7.46 21.70 14.18
N ASP A 362 6.61 21.55 15.19
CA ASP A 362 6.89 21.70 16.62
C ASP A 362 7.48 23.07 16.99
N VAL A 363 7.21 24.10 16.20
CA VAL A 363 7.72 25.45 16.42
C VAL A 363 6.67 26.50 16.11
N PHE A 364 5.92 26.92 17.13
CA PHE A 364 5.04 28.10 17.00
C PHE A 364 5.82 29.39 16.65
N ASN A 365 5.72 29.83 15.40
CA ASN A 365 6.50 30.91 14.80
C ASN A 365 5.70 31.78 13.80
N VAL A 366 6.41 32.59 13.01
CA VAL A 366 5.79 33.53 12.05
C VAL A 366 5.01 32.80 10.94
N ALA A 367 5.41 31.58 10.59
CA ALA A 367 4.72 30.72 9.63
C ALA A 367 3.30 30.40 10.11
N ASP A 368 3.16 30.02 11.38
CA ASP A 368 1.86 29.75 12.01
C ASP A 368 0.99 30.98 12.05
N LEU A 369 1.53 32.12 12.50
CA LEU A 369 0.81 33.37 12.49
C LEU A 369 0.30 33.71 11.08
N LEU A 370 1.09 33.43 10.04
CA LEU A 370 0.67 33.66 8.66
C LEU A 370 -0.45 32.71 8.24
N LEU A 371 -0.42 31.45 8.67
CA LEU A 371 -1.44 30.46 8.39
C LEU A 371 -2.75 30.75 9.13
N ILE A 372 -2.70 31.07 10.43
CA ILE A 372 -3.86 31.53 11.22
C ILE A 372 -4.44 32.82 10.59
N THR A 373 -3.59 33.78 10.20
CA THR A 373 -4.03 35.00 9.51
C THR A 373 -4.68 34.69 8.17
N LYS A 374 -4.17 33.71 7.41
CA LYS A 374 -4.79 33.27 6.16
C LYS A 374 -6.11 32.57 6.41
N ALA A 375 -6.24 31.73 7.43
CA ALA A 375 -7.49 31.07 7.80
C ALA A 375 -8.58 32.11 8.10
N VAL A 376 -8.22 33.22 8.77
CA VAL A 376 -9.14 34.35 9.02
C VAL A 376 -9.47 35.15 7.76
N LEU A 377 -8.50 35.38 6.87
CA LEU A 377 -8.68 36.23 5.69
C LEU A 377 -9.26 35.49 4.47
N TYR A 378 -9.05 34.18 4.40
CA TYR A 378 -9.38 33.29 3.29
C TYR A 378 -9.89 31.95 3.82
N PRO A 379 -11.06 31.91 4.48
CA PRO A 379 -11.58 30.67 5.04
C PRO A 379 -11.71 29.58 3.96
N LYS A 380 -11.29 28.34 4.27
CA LYS A 380 -11.39 27.17 3.38
C LYS A 380 -12.83 27.10 2.86
N ILE A 381 -13.02 27.11 1.54
CA ILE A 381 -14.32 26.92 0.90
C ILE A 381 -14.37 25.49 0.40
N THR A 382 -15.26 24.70 0.97
CA THR A 382 -15.51 23.33 0.52
C THR A 382 -16.26 23.36 -0.81
N LYS A 383 -15.72 22.70 -1.83
CA LYS A 383 -16.31 22.57 -3.16
C LYS A 383 -17.13 21.29 -3.23
N LEU A 384 -18.44 21.44 -3.09
CA LEU A 384 -19.40 20.35 -3.20
C LEU A 384 -19.93 20.26 -4.64
N GLY A 385 -19.52 19.21 -5.36
CA GLY A 385 -20.10 18.85 -6.64
C GLY A 385 -21.42 18.08 -6.47
N SER A 386 -22.38 18.28 -7.35
CA SER A 386 -23.59 17.45 -7.45
C SER A 386 -23.90 17.17 -8.91
N ILE A 387 -24.49 16.01 -9.20
CA ILE A 387 -25.09 15.79 -10.52
C ILE A 387 -26.22 16.78 -10.75
N ASN A 388 -26.34 17.26 -11.98
CA ASN A 388 -27.42 18.13 -12.41
C ASN A 388 -28.74 17.37 -12.46
N ASP A 389 -29.76 17.85 -11.77
CA ASP A 389 -31.06 17.20 -11.66
C ASP A 389 -31.75 16.95 -13.02
N ALA A 390 -31.51 17.82 -14.00
CA ALA A 390 -32.09 17.66 -15.33
C ALA A 390 -31.56 16.43 -16.09
N ARG A 391 -30.39 15.89 -15.70
CA ARG A 391 -29.81 14.68 -16.32
C ARG A 391 -30.78 13.50 -16.24
N PHE A 392 -31.47 13.36 -15.11
CA PHE A 392 -32.39 12.25 -14.83
C PHE A 392 -33.86 12.65 -14.90
N GLY A 393 -34.18 13.62 -15.77
CA GLY A 393 -35.57 14.02 -16.03
C GLY A 393 -36.16 15.04 -15.06
N GLY A 394 -35.34 15.60 -14.16
CA GLY A 394 -35.76 16.69 -13.28
C GLY A 394 -36.69 16.27 -12.14
N ALA A 395 -36.47 15.07 -11.59
CA ALA A 395 -37.29 14.54 -10.49
C ALA A 395 -37.16 15.37 -9.19
N GLY A 396 -36.08 16.17 -9.08
CA GLY A 396 -35.91 17.19 -8.05
C GLY A 396 -35.02 16.77 -6.87
N TRP A 397 -34.28 15.66 -6.99
CA TRP A 397 -33.62 14.98 -5.88
C TRP A 397 -32.09 15.12 -5.86
N ASN A 398 -31.52 15.81 -6.84
CA ASN A 398 -30.14 16.29 -6.76
C ASN A 398 -30.12 17.73 -6.20
N LEU A 399 -28.94 18.28 -5.85
CA LEU A 399 -28.87 19.54 -5.09
C LEU A 399 -29.48 20.77 -5.81
N ASP A 400 -29.53 20.80 -7.14
CA ASP A 400 -30.26 21.84 -7.90
C ASP A 400 -31.76 21.55 -8.08
N GLY A 401 -32.24 20.42 -7.56
CA GLY A 401 -33.60 19.95 -7.66
C GLY A 401 -34.55 20.57 -6.63
N VAL A 402 -35.85 20.55 -6.95
CA VAL A 402 -36.89 21.18 -6.14
C VAL A 402 -37.12 20.53 -4.76
N GLN A 403 -36.72 19.28 -4.56
CA GLN A 403 -36.85 18.56 -3.28
C GLN A 403 -35.68 18.81 -2.34
N MET A 404 -34.55 19.29 -2.86
CA MET A 404 -33.33 19.59 -2.10
C MET A 404 -33.20 21.06 -1.70
N VAL A 405 -34.23 21.89 -1.95
CA VAL A 405 -34.19 23.33 -1.66
C VAL A 405 -33.89 23.64 -0.19
N THR A 406 -34.50 22.90 0.74
CA THR A 406 -34.24 23.09 2.18
C THR A 406 -32.86 22.58 2.56
N THR A 407 -32.43 21.47 1.97
CA THR A 407 -31.08 20.92 2.12
C THR A 407 -30.03 21.96 1.76
N VAL A 408 -30.10 22.49 0.54
CA VAL A 408 -29.19 23.54 0.04
C VAL A 408 -29.27 24.81 0.88
N ALA A 409 -30.47 25.21 1.30
CA ALA A 409 -30.63 26.39 2.14
C ALA A 409 -29.92 26.23 3.50
N LYS A 410 -29.91 25.03 4.09
CA LYS A 410 -29.17 24.73 5.33
C LYS A 410 -27.66 24.63 5.10
N LEU A 411 -27.21 24.05 3.98
CA LEU A 411 -25.79 23.95 3.62
C LEU A 411 -25.16 25.32 3.29
N LEU A 412 -25.94 26.25 2.75
CA LEU A 412 -25.49 27.61 2.41
C LEU A 412 -25.75 28.64 3.52
N GLU A 413 -26.33 28.22 4.65
CA GLU A 413 -26.62 29.10 5.78
C GLU A 413 -25.33 29.41 6.54
N PRO A 414 -24.90 30.69 6.61
CA PRO A 414 -23.66 31.05 7.28
C PRO A 414 -23.62 30.65 8.75
N ALA A 415 -24.77 30.60 9.44
CA ALA A 415 -24.82 30.11 10.81
C ALA A 415 -24.48 28.62 10.95
N ASN A 416 -24.64 27.82 9.89
CA ASN A 416 -24.28 26.40 9.88
C ASN A 416 -22.89 26.18 9.29
N PHE A 417 -22.59 26.77 8.12
CA PHE A 417 -21.37 26.56 7.35
C PHE A 417 -20.75 27.89 6.93
N SER A 418 -19.79 28.39 7.72
CA SER A 418 -18.96 29.54 7.39
C SER A 418 -17.79 29.63 8.37
N SER A 419 -16.87 30.57 8.19
CA SER A 419 -15.82 30.85 9.19
C SER A 419 -16.37 31.16 10.60
N THR A 420 -17.66 31.49 10.72
CA THR A 420 -18.33 31.76 12.01
C THR A 420 -19.54 30.85 12.27
N GLY A 421 -19.80 29.87 11.40
CA GLY A 421 -20.91 28.93 11.54
C GLY A 421 -20.62 27.83 12.55
N THR A 422 -21.52 26.86 12.72
CA THR A 422 -21.22 25.64 13.50
C THR A 422 -19.97 24.96 12.94
N VAL A 423 -19.95 24.69 11.65
CA VAL A 423 -18.80 24.15 10.90
C VAL A 423 -18.03 25.30 10.26
N LYS A 424 -16.71 25.33 10.47
CA LYS A 424 -15.84 26.49 10.16
C LYS A 424 -15.42 26.63 8.69
N THR A 425 -16.19 26.05 7.78
CA THR A 425 -16.00 26.18 6.33
C THR A 425 -17.29 26.57 5.65
N ALA A 426 -17.19 27.41 4.62
CA ALA A 426 -18.33 27.68 3.74
C ALA A 426 -18.41 26.62 2.65
N ILE A 427 -19.62 26.21 2.28
CA ILE A 427 -19.85 25.28 1.18
C ILE A 427 -20.16 26.07 -0.11
N ASN A 428 -19.50 25.67 -1.20
CA ASN A 428 -19.82 26.12 -2.54
C ASN A 428 -20.34 24.94 -3.37
N ILE A 429 -21.63 24.99 -3.70
CA ILE A 429 -22.32 23.92 -4.41
C ILE A 429 -22.29 24.18 -5.91
N THR A 430 -21.82 23.20 -6.69
CA THR A 430 -21.83 23.24 -8.15
C THR A 430 -22.55 22.04 -8.72
N SER A 431 -23.71 22.26 -9.35
CA SER A 431 -24.39 21.24 -10.14
C SER A 431 -23.74 21.09 -11.51
N THR A 432 -23.33 19.87 -11.86
CA THR A 432 -22.52 19.54 -13.02
C THR A 432 -22.93 18.20 -13.63
N GLY A 433 -22.24 17.72 -14.66
CA GLY A 433 -22.50 16.39 -15.23
C GLY A 433 -23.89 16.29 -15.85
N ALA A 434 -24.31 17.28 -16.65
CA ALA A 434 -25.68 17.38 -17.17
C ALA A 434 -26.01 16.35 -18.25
N ASN A 435 -24.99 15.78 -18.91
CA ASN A 435 -25.12 14.78 -19.95
C ASN A 435 -24.37 13.50 -19.58
N GLN A 436 -24.76 12.41 -20.24
CA GLN A 436 -24.03 11.15 -20.16
C GLN A 436 -22.59 11.31 -20.67
N GLY A 437 -21.62 10.82 -19.91
CA GLY A 437 -20.18 10.90 -20.21
C GLY A 437 -19.48 12.16 -19.68
N ASP A 438 -20.23 13.11 -19.09
CA ASP A 438 -19.64 14.34 -18.56
C ASP A 438 -18.80 14.06 -17.29
N VAL A 439 -19.17 13.03 -16.50
CA VAL A 439 -18.48 12.71 -15.24
C VAL A 439 -17.17 11.97 -15.52
N ASN A 440 -16.05 12.67 -15.37
CA ASN A 440 -14.72 12.15 -15.63
C ASN A 440 -13.71 12.74 -14.63
N ALA A 441 -12.47 12.26 -14.65
CA ALA A 441 -11.42 12.68 -13.72
C ALA A 441 -11.19 14.21 -13.68
N VAL A 442 -11.27 14.90 -14.83
CA VAL A 442 -11.06 16.35 -14.90
C VAL A 442 -12.19 17.09 -14.18
N LEU A 443 -13.44 16.65 -14.36
CA LEU A 443 -14.58 17.21 -13.65
C LEU A 443 -14.48 16.95 -12.15
N LEU A 444 -14.18 15.71 -11.77
CA LEU A 444 -14.15 15.29 -10.37
C LEU A 444 -13.00 15.95 -9.58
N SER A 445 -11.84 16.19 -10.19
CA SER A 445 -10.71 16.89 -9.55
C SER A 445 -11.01 18.34 -9.12
N ALA A 446 -12.15 18.90 -9.53
CA ALA A 446 -12.56 20.23 -9.14
C ALA A 446 -13.31 20.27 -7.79
N PHE A 447 -13.64 19.11 -7.22
CA PHE A 447 -14.49 18.99 -6.03
C PHE A 447 -13.77 18.26 -4.90
N ASP A 448 -14.15 18.65 -3.69
CA ASP A 448 -13.74 18.03 -2.42
C ASP A 448 -14.69 16.87 -2.09
N ILE A 449 -15.99 17.14 -2.27
CA ILE A 449 -17.08 16.19 -2.03
C ILE A 449 -17.92 16.12 -3.30
N PHE A 450 -18.38 14.93 -3.67
CA PHE A 450 -19.31 14.74 -4.77
C PHE A 450 -20.59 14.07 -4.28
N PHE A 451 -21.73 14.67 -4.59
CA PHE A 451 -23.05 14.20 -4.19
C PHE A 451 -23.83 13.64 -5.38
N ILE A 452 -24.38 12.45 -5.18
CA ILE A 452 -25.31 11.80 -6.11
C ILE A 452 -26.58 11.48 -5.33
N GLY A 453 -27.64 12.21 -5.66
CA GLY A 453 -28.96 11.96 -5.08
C GLY A 453 -29.64 10.80 -5.80
N TRP A 454 -30.94 10.97 -6.05
CA TRP A 454 -31.73 9.97 -6.76
C TRP A 454 -31.46 9.99 -8.27
N LEU A 455 -31.39 8.79 -8.86
CA LEU A 455 -31.30 8.56 -10.30
C LEU A 455 -32.10 7.32 -10.67
N SER A 456 -32.67 7.28 -11.88
CA SER A 456 -33.31 6.06 -12.39
C SER A 456 -32.32 5.24 -13.22
N ASP A 457 -32.18 3.96 -12.89
CA ASP A 457 -31.28 3.02 -13.59
C ASP A 457 -31.70 2.82 -15.05
N SER A 458 -33.00 2.98 -15.32
CA SER A 458 -33.57 2.89 -16.65
C SER A 458 -33.46 4.18 -17.48
N SER A 459 -32.85 5.23 -16.92
CA SER A 459 -32.68 6.50 -17.62
C SER A 459 -31.80 6.33 -18.87
N PRO A 460 -32.18 6.93 -20.02
CA PRO A 460 -31.31 6.95 -21.19
C PRO A 460 -29.99 7.71 -20.93
N ASN A 461 -29.95 8.55 -19.89
CA ASN A 461 -28.76 9.28 -19.44
C ASN A 461 -28.13 8.68 -18.17
N ALA A 462 -28.43 7.41 -17.86
CA ALA A 462 -27.78 6.66 -16.77
C ALA A 462 -26.25 6.74 -16.89
N PHE A 463 -25.57 6.56 -15.77
CA PHE A 463 -24.11 6.54 -15.72
C PHE A 463 -23.55 5.45 -16.64
N THR A 464 -22.55 5.81 -17.45
CA THR A 464 -21.80 4.82 -18.22
C THR A 464 -20.77 4.12 -17.34
N ALA A 465 -20.31 2.93 -17.76
CA ALA A 465 -19.22 2.23 -17.07
C ALA A 465 -17.95 3.10 -16.92
N ALA A 466 -17.67 3.99 -17.89
CA ALA A 466 -16.53 4.89 -17.81
C ALA A 466 -16.72 5.99 -16.75
N GLU A 467 -17.94 6.50 -16.56
CA GLU A 467 -18.23 7.47 -15.52
C GLU A 467 -18.21 6.83 -14.12
N LEU A 468 -18.72 5.60 -14.00
CA LEU A 468 -18.68 4.82 -12.75
C LEU A 468 -17.24 4.52 -12.35
N ALA A 469 -16.40 4.06 -13.30
CA ALA A 469 -14.98 3.89 -13.08
C ALA A 469 -14.27 5.20 -12.74
N ALA A 470 -14.67 6.33 -13.33
CA ALA A 470 -14.09 7.63 -12.99
C ALA A 470 -14.41 8.07 -11.56
N LEU A 471 -15.65 7.81 -11.09
CA LEU A 471 -16.04 8.04 -9.69
C LEU A 471 -15.23 7.17 -8.73
N GLU A 472 -15.16 5.87 -9.00
CA GLU A 472 -14.41 4.91 -8.18
C GLU A 472 -12.92 5.27 -8.09
N ASN A 473 -12.28 5.59 -9.23
CA ASN A 473 -10.88 6.04 -9.24
C ASN A 473 -10.66 7.37 -8.50
N TRP A 474 -11.62 8.29 -8.59
CA TRP A 474 -11.52 9.56 -7.88
C TRP A 474 -11.62 9.37 -6.36
N VAL A 475 -12.53 8.50 -5.90
CA VAL A 475 -12.61 8.13 -4.48
C VAL A 475 -11.33 7.42 -4.03
N MET A 476 -10.81 6.45 -4.80
CA MET A 476 -9.53 5.79 -4.48
C MET A 476 -8.38 6.77 -4.26
N GLY A 477 -8.39 7.91 -4.96
CA GLY A 477 -7.41 8.98 -4.83
C GLY A 477 -7.68 10.02 -3.74
N GLY A 478 -8.63 9.78 -2.82
CA GLY A 478 -8.95 10.69 -1.71
C GLY A 478 -10.28 11.43 -1.82
N GLY A 479 -11.07 11.19 -2.88
CA GLY A 479 -12.37 11.85 -3.04
C GLY A 479 -13.42 11.34 -2.05
N VAL A 480 -14.32 12.23 -1.60
CA VAL A 480 -15.45 11.86 -0.75
C VAL A 480 -16.75 11.81 -1.56
N LEU A 481 -17.34 10.62 -1.67
CA LEU A 481 -18.59 10.39 -2.40
C LEU A 481 -19.76 10.18 -1.43
N ILE A 482 -20.80 11.00 -1.55
CA ILE A 482 -22.09 10.79 -0.88
C ILE A 482 -23.09 10.33 -1.94
N VAL A 483 -23.62 9.12 -1.79
CA VAL A 483 -24.55 8.52 -2.75
C VAL A 483 -25.79 7.97 -2.04
N THR A 484 -26.96 8.24 -2.63
CA THR A 484 -28.23 7.69 -2.14
C THR A 484 -28.70 6.53 -3.01
N CYS A 485 -29.13 5.45 -2.37
CA CYS A 485 -29.49 4.15 -2.94
C CYS A 485 -30.93 3.81 -2.53
N ASP A 486 -31.93 4.33 -3.24
CA ASP A 486 -33.34 4.28 -2.83
C ASP A 486 -33.92 2.85 -2.90
N ASP A 487 -34.04 2.29 -4.11
CA ASP A 487 -34.49 0.92 -4.33
C ASP A 487 -33.76 0.28 -5.50
N SER A 488 -34.09 -0.98 -5.81
CA SER A 488 -33.44 -1.77 -6.88
C SER A 488 -33.69 -1.26 -8.31
N THR A 489 -34.29 -0.08 -8.47
CA THR A 489 -34.48 0.60 -9.76
C THR A 489 -33.88 2.01 -9.78
N HIS A 490 -33.24 2.41 -8.67
CA HIS A 490 -32.66 3.72 -8.42
C HIS A 490 -31.34 3.63 -7.64
N ASP A 491 -30.58 2.56 -7.85
CA ASP A 491 -29.38 2.23 -7.10
C ASP A 491 -28.19 1.85 -7.99
N ALA A 492 -28.22 2.10 -9.31
CA ALA A 492 -27.17 1.64 -10.24
C ALA A 492 -25.73 2.01 -9.83
N VAL A 493 -25.51 3.17 -9.20
CA VAL A 493 -24.19 3.55 -8.68
C VAL A 493 -23.81 2.68 -7.48
N CYS A 494 -24.74 2.44 -6.57
CA CYS A 494 -24.52 1.61 -5.40
C CYS A 494 -24.38 0.13 -5.78
N GLU A 495 -25.19 -0.38 -6.71
CA GLU A 495 -25.08 -1.72 -7.29
C GLU A 495 -23.70 -1.92 -7.93
N TYR A 496 -23.22 -0.96 -8.73
CA TYR A 496 -21.87 -1.00 -9.32
C TYR A 496 -20.78 -1.09 -8.24
N LEU A 497 -20.93 -0.35 -7.15
CA LEU A 497 -19.99 -0.35 -6.02
C LEU A 497 -20.14 -1.58 -5.10
N GLY A 498 -21.07 -2.49 -5.40
CA GLY A 498 -21.31 -3.73 -4.66
C GLY A 498 -22.33 -3.62 -3.52
N TYR A 499 -23.05 -2.50 -3.42
CA TYR A 499 -24.01 -2.19 -2.35
C TYR A 499 -25.43 -1.93 -2.92
N PRO A 500 -26.05 -2.92 -3.59
CA PRO A 500 -27.41 -2.73 -4.11
C PRO A 500 -28.41 -2.48 -2.97
N SER A 501 -29.42 -1.68 -3.24
CA SER A 501 -30.50 -1.35 -2.29
C SER A 501 -31.79 -2.12 -2.60
N THR A 502 -32.60 -2.31 -1.57
CA THR A 502 -33.93 -2.91 -1.67
C THR A 502 -34.93 -2.14 -0.81
N ALA A 503 -36.13 -1.88 -1.34
CA ALA A 503 -37.23 -1.21 -0.62
C ALA A 503 -37.85 -2.13 0.46
N SER A 504 -37.13 -2.34 1.55
CA SER A 504 -37.53 -3.27 2.59
C SER A 504 -37.58 -2.66 3.99
N ALA A 505 -36.74 -1.68 4.32
CA ALA A 505 -36.56 -1.14 5.67
C ALA A 505 -37.83 -0.56 6.30
N THR A 506 -37.84 -0.49 7.64
CA THR A 506 -38.93 0.07 8.44
C THR A 506 -38.44 1.34 9.17
N PRO A 507 -38.95 2.54 8.82
CA PRO A 507 -38.61 3.77 9.54
C PRO A 507 -38.88 3.67 11.05
N PRO A 508 -38.16 4.46 11.88
CA PRO A 508 -37.06 5.35 11.51
C PRO A 508 -35.73 4.62 11.26
N THR A 509 -34.76 5.34 10.67
CA THR A 509 -33.34 4.98 10.80
C THR A 509 -32.83 5.44 12.16
N VAL A 510 -32.08 4.59 12.84
CA VAL A 510 -31.44 4.85 14.13
C VAL A 510 -29.94 4.55 14.02
N PRO A 511 -29.09 5.10 14.91
CA PRO A 511 -27.68 4.71 14.95
C PRO A 511 -27.55 3.20 15.19
N ALA A 512 -26.80 2.52 14.32
CA ALA A 512 -26.34 1.16 14.58
C ALA A 512 -25.22 1.18 15.62
N ALA A 513 -24.72 0.00 16.04
CA ALA A 513 -23.69 -0.09 17.07
C ALA A 513 -22.44 0.77 16.76
N ALA A 514 -21.96 0.74 15.51
CA ALA A 514 -20.82 1.56 15.08
C ALA A 514 -21.21 3.04 14.82
N GLY A 515 -22.50 3.34 14.67
CA GLY A 515 -22.98 4.71 14.53
C GLY A 515 -23.10 5.45 15.88
N VAL A 516 -23.17 4.74 17.01
CA VAL A 516 -23.24 5.38 18.34
C VAL A 516 -21.90 6.08 18.64
N GLY A 517 -21.94 7.40 18.79
CA GLY A 517 -20.75 8.23 19.02
C GLY A 517 -19.96 8.57 17.75
N HIS A 518 -20.35 8.03 16.60
CA HIS A 518 -19.79 8.41 15.31
C HIS A 518 -20.21 9.83 14.94
N ALA A 519 -19.32 10.62 14.34
CA ALA A 519 -19.57 12.03 14.00
C ALA A 519 -20.86 12.26 13.19
N LEU A 520 -21.24 11.30 12.34
CA LEU A 520 -22.53 11.33 11.62
C LEU A 520 -23.75 11.43 12.55
N PHE A 521 -23.77 10.69 13.66
CA PHE A 521 -24.87 10.67 14.62
C PHE A 521 -24.60 11.48 15.90
N ASP A 522 -23.37 11.97 16.11
CA ASP A 522 -23.00 12.75 17.30
C ASP A 522 -21.98 13.86 16.98
N GLY A 523 -22.21 14.59 15.87
CA GLY A 523 -21.36 15.71 15.42
C GLY A 523 -21.70 17.05 16.06
N SER A 524 -21.12 18.14 15.54
CA SER A 524 -21.25 19.49 16.10
C SER A 524 -22.67 20.05 16.05
N PHE A 525 -23.53 19.52 15.19
CA PHE A 525 -24.95 19.89 15.18
C PHE A 525 -25.78 19.14 16.26
N GLY A 526 -25.14 18.22 16.97
CA GLY A 526 -25.66 17.48 18.11
C GLY A 526 -26.11 16.06 17.77
N THR A 527 -26.47 15.33 18.82
CA THR A 527 -26.85 13.92 18.74
C THR A 527 -28.12 13.69 17.92
N VAL A 528 -28.07 12.68 17.06
CA VAL A 528 -29.15 12.14 16.22
C VAL A 528 -29.59 10.81 16.83
N THR A 529 -30.86 10.72 17.23
CA THR A 529 -31.40 9.51 17.86
C THR A 529 -32.32 8.72 16.94
N SER A 530 -33.00 9.41 16.03
CA SER A 530 -33.97 8.81 15.12
C SER A 530 -34.21 9.71 13.92
N VAL A 531 -33.96 9.20 12.73
CA VAL A 531 -34.15 9.88 11.45
C VAL A 531 -35.45 9.40 10.82
N LEU A 532 -36.38 10.32 10.59
CA LEU A 532 -37.66 10.04 9.96
C LEU A 532 -37.54 10.06 8.44
N MET A 533 -38.34 9.22 7.79
CA MET A 533 -38.32 9.00 6.35
C MET A 533 -39.76 8.78 5.89
N THR A 534 -40.09 9.19 4.68
CA THR A 534 -41.41 8.91 4.08
C THR A 534 -41.31 7.81 3.04
N GLY A 535 -42.43 7.19 2.69
CA GLY A 535 -42.44 6.15 1.66
C GLY A 535 -41.89 4.79 2.10
N ALA A 536 -41.42 4.01 1.13
CA ALA A 536 -40.87 2.69 1.33
C ALA A 536 -39.34 2.80 1.45
N THR A 537 -38.82 2.60 2.64
CA THR A 537 -37.40 2.84 2.93
C THR A 537 -36.51 1.79 2.30
N GLY A 538 -35.47 2.24 1.59
CA GLY A 538 -34.43 1.36 1.10
C GLY A 538 -33.60 0.75 2.22
N SER A 539 -32.91 -0.33 1.91
CA SER A 539 -32.00 -1.04 2.81
C SER A 539 -30.89 -1.67 1.99
N ILE A 540 -29.68 -1.71 2.55
CA ILE A 540 -28.48 -2.19 1.86
C ILE A 540 -28.10 -3.56 2.46
N PRO A 541 -28.55 -4.69 1.86
CA PRO A 541 -28.34 -6.02 2.42
C PRO A 541 -26.90 -6.52 2.39
N ASN A 542 -26.08 -6.07 1.42
CA ASN A 542 -24.66 -6.41 1.40
C ASN A 542 -23.89 -5.35 2.19
N THR A 543 -23.28 -5.74 3.31
CA THR A 543 -22.48 -4.83 4.15
C THR A 543 -21.02 -5.27 4.25
N VAL A 544 -20.60 -6.24 3.44
CA VAL A 544 -19.22 -6.76 3.50
C VAL A 544 -18.23 -5.65 3.14
N GLY A 545 -17.22 -5.47 3.99
CA GLY A 545 -16.19 -4.45 3.82
C GLY A 545 -16.67 -3.00 4.01
N ALA A 546 -17.83 -2.79 4.63
CA ALA A 546 -18.35 -1.46 4.96
C ALA A 546 -18.82 -1.41 6.43
N THR A 547 -18.67 -0.24 7.05
CA THR A 547 -19.14 0.02 8.41
C THR A 547 -20.62 0.38 8.37
N VAL A 548 -21.45 -0.35 9.13
CA VAL A 548 -22.88 -0.05 9.27
C VAL A 548 -23.05 1.04 10.32
N LEU A 549 -23.34 2.26 9.90
CA LEU A 549 -23.53 3.41 10.78
C LEU A 549 -25.01 3.59 11.16
N GLY A 550 -25.91 3.36 10.22
CA GLY A 550 -27.35 3.50 10.42
C GLY A 550 -28.08 2.21 10.11
N GLU A 551 -29.10 1.90 10.92
CA GLU A 551 -29.99 0.77 10.70
C GLU A 551 -31.45 1.14 10.92
N ASP A 552 -32.36 0.36 10.35
CA ASP A 552 -33.79 0.53 10.57
C ASP A 552 -34.19 0.12 12.01
N SER A 553 -35.30 0.66 12.50
CA SER A 553 -35.75 0.42 13.89
C SER A 553 -36.30 -0.99 14.17
N THR A 554 -36.14 -1.94 13.24
CA THR A 554 -36.73 -3.28 13.36
C THR A 554 -36.02 -4.10 14.44
N SER A 555 -36.73 -4.43 15.52
CA SER A 555 -36.16 -5.21 16.62
C SER A 555 -35.73 -6.62 16.20
N GLY A 556 -34.50 -6.99 16.54
CA GLY A 556 -33.95 -8.36 16.44
C GLY A 556 -33.35 -8.73 15.09
N SER A 557 -33.71 -8.02 14.01
CA SER A 557 -33.10 -8.17 12.69
C SER A 557 -33.13 -6.81 11.96
N PRO A 558 -32.45 -5.79 12.52
CA PRO A 558 -32.40 -4.48 11.90
C PRO A 558 -31.67 -4.57 10.55
N ARG A 559 -32.01 -3.67 9.64
CA ARG A 559 -31.43 -3.63 8.30
C ARG A 559 -30.61 -2.38 8.11
N ALA A 560 -29.44 -2.50 7.50
CA ALA A 560 -28.57 -1.37 7.25
C ALA A 560 -29.23 -0.34 6.33
N THR A 561 -29.16 0.92 6.73
CA THR A 561 -29.68 2.08 6.01
C THR A 561 -28.64 3.15 5.74
N ILE A 562 -27.55 3.22 6.53
CA ILE A 562 -26.40 4.06 6.21
C ILE A 562 -25.13 3.23 6.38
N LEU A 563 -24.30 3.22 5.33
CA LEU A 563 -22.99 2.60 5.34
C LEU A 563 -21.90 3.64 5.08
N GLU A 564 -20.74 3.38 5.66
CA GLU A 564 -19.48 4.01 5.28
C GLU A 564 -18.53 2.95 4.72
N LYS A 565 -17.80 3.30 3.67
CA LYS A 565 -16.73 2.46 3.13
C LYS A 565 -15.51 3.30 2.81
N GLN A 566 -14.36 2.91 3.38
CA GLN A 566 -13.06 3.40 2.92
C GLN A 566 -12.63 2.68 1.64
N VAL A 567 -12.17 3.44 0.65
CA VAL A 567 -11.77 2.95 -0.66
C VAL A 567 -10.51 3.70 -1.06
N GLY A 568 -9.35 3.04 -1.00
CA GLY A 568 -8.05 3.70 -1.14
C GLY A 568 -7.91 4.79 -0.08
N ALA A 569 -7.54 6.00 -0.49
CA ALA A 569 -7.41 7.16 0.39
C ALA A 569 -8.73 7.94 0.63
N GLY A 570 -9.85 7.54 0.01
CA GLY A 570 -11.12 8.27 0.09
C GLY A 570 -12.26 7.44 0.65
N THR A 571 -13.43 8.08 0.77
CA THR A 571 -14.57 7.53 1.50
C THR A 571 -15.86 7.58 0.69
N ILE A 572 -16.68 6.54 0.78
CA ILE A 572 -18.05 6.49 0.23
C ILE A 572 -19.06 6.38 1.37
N MET A 573 -19.99 7.34 1.40
CA MET A 573 -21.16 7.33 2.26
C MET A 573 -22.39 6.87 1.46
N PHE A 574 -22.92 5.70 1.80
CA PHE A 574 -24.14 5.17 1.20
C PHE A 574 -25.32 5.47 2.12
N MET A 575 -26.36 6.09 1.57
CA MET A 575 -27.63 6.29 2.27
C MET A 575 -28.71 5.53 1.53
N SER A 576 -29.44 4.65 2.21
CA SER A 576 -30.43 3.78 1.57
C SER A 576 -31.69 4.50 1.11
N ASP A 577 -31.77 5.82 1.29
CA ASP A 577 -32.87 6.62 0.81
C ASP A 577 -32.47 8.10 0.81
N ILE A 578 -32.91 8.82 -0.20
CA ILE A 578 -32.68 10.27 -0.29
C ILE A 578 -33.56 11.04 0.68
N ASP A 579 -34.70 10.47 1.10
CA ASP A 579 -35.69 11.16 1.92
C ASP A 579 -35.10 11.69 3.23
N MET A 580 -34.11 11.00 3.81
CA MET A 580 -33.43 11.37 5.06
C MET A 580 -32.99 12.83 5.13
N ILE A 581 -32.65 13.40 3.97
CA ILE A 581 -32.05 14.73 3.82
C ILE A 581 -32.82 15.62 2.83
N THR A 582 -34.11 15.38 2.64
CA THR A 582 -34.96 16.18 1.73
C THR A 582 -36.14 16.83 2.43
N ASN A 583 -36.91 17.63 1.68
CA ASN A 583 -38.22 18.12 2.10
C ASN A 583 -39.24 17.01 2.45
N TYR A 584 -38.98 15.76 2.07
CA TYR A 584 -39.86 14.63 2.34
C TYR A 584 -39.54 13.93 3.67
N GLY A 585 -38.27 13.75 4.05
CA GLY A 585 -37.90 13.19 5.36
C GLY A 585 -37.86 14.23 6.47
N GLU A 586 -38.97 14.94 6.68
CA GLU A 586 -39.20 15.76 7.88
C GLU A 586 -38.11 16.82 8.20
N LEU A 587 -37.29 17.25 7.22
CA LEU A 587 -36.40 18.42 7.42
C LEU A 587 -37.23 19.63 7.87
N SER A 588 -36.76 20.33 8.90
CA SER A 588 -37.50 21.47 9.41
C SER A 588 -37.44 22.64 8.42
N ALA A 589 -38.55 23.36 8.28
CA ALA A 589 -38.62 24.51 7.38
C ALA A 589 -37.62 25.61 7.78
N GLY A 590 -37.02 26.26 6.77
CA GLY A 590 -36.01 27.30 6.97
C GLY A 590 -34.59 26.75 6.98
N THR A 591 -33.65 27.54 7.48
CA THR A 591 -32.21 27.27 7.38
C THR A 591 -31.55 26.78 8.66
N GLY A 592 -32.26 26.83 9.80
CA GLY A 592 -31.73 26.36 11.08
C GLY A 592 -31.75 24.83 11.23
N ILE A 593 -30.94 24.31 12.15
CA ILE A 593 -30.87 22.89 12.50
C ILE A 593 -31.68 22.65 13.77
N ASN A 594 -32.86 22.02 13.64
CA ASN A 594 -33.88 22.01 14.70
C ASN A 594 -34.35 20.61 15.13
N ASN A 595 -34.15 19.59 14.30
CA ASN A 595 -34.56 18.21 14.57
C ASN A 595 -33.49 17.20 14.15
N ASP A 596 -33.73 15.91 14.41
CA ASP A 596 -32.74 14.85 14.16
C ASP A 596 -32.40 14.68 12.67
N ASN A 597 -33.34 14.88 11.75
CA ASN A 597 -33.05 14.89 10.30
C ASN A 597 -32.16 16.08 9.90
N ASP A 598 -32.42 17.27 10.46
CA ASP A 598 -31.55 18.42 10.23
C ASP A 598 -30.14 18.18 10.78
N ARG A 599 -30.04 17.57 11.97
CA ARG A 599 -28.75 17.25 12.59
C ARG A 599 -27.99 16.20 11.78
N LEU A 600 -28.67 15.15 11.32
CA LEU A 600 -28.06 14.18 10.41
C LEU A 600 -27.53 14.87 9.15
N LEU A 601 -28.30 15.76 8.53
CA LEU A 601 -27.85 16.53 7.37
C LEU A 601 -26.60 17.36 7.71
N GLY A 602 -26.62 18.11 8.81
CA GLY A 602 -25.49 18.93 9.24
C GLY A 602 -24.25 18.10 9.50
N ASN A 603 -24.38 17.06 10.33
CA ASN A 603 -23.31 16.14 10.69
C ASN A 603 -22.77 15.36 9.48
N LEU A 604 -23.61 15.00 8.51
CA LEU A 604 -23.18 14.32 7.29
C LEU A 604 -22.18 15.17 6.51
N PHE A 605 -22.49 16.44 6.29
CA PHE A 605 -21.61 17.33 5.54
C PHE A 605 -20.46 17.87 6.38
N GLU A 606 -20.62 18.00 7.70
CA GLU A 606 -19.49 18.23 8.61
C GLU A 606 -18.47 17.10 8.52
N TYR A 607 -18.93 15.87 8.65
CA TYR A 607 -18.08 14.69 8.61
C TYR A 607 -17.44 14.51 7.22
N ALA A 608 -18.21 14.67 6.15
CA ALA A 608 -17.64 14.62 4.79
C ALA A 608 -16.59 15.71 4.54
N ILE A 609 -16.68 16.85 5.23
CA ILE A 609 -15.67 17.91 5.19
C ILE A 609 -14.43 17.54 5.99
N SER A 610 -14.56 16.88 7.15
CA SER A 610 -13.39 16.50 7.95
C SER A 610 -12.54 15.41 7.30
N LEU A 611 -13.10 14.66 6.35
CA LEU A 611 -12.39 13.63 5.60
C LEU A 611 -11.49 14.21 4.47
N ASN A 612 -11.46 15.53 4.25
CA ASN A 612 -10.71 16.19 3.18
C ASN A 612 -10.17 17.59 3.57
#